data_AF-A0A519EX73-F1
#
_entry.id   AF-A0A519EX73-F1
#
_cell.length_a   1.000
_cell.length_b   1.000
_cell.length_c   1.000
_cell.angle_alpha   90.00
_cell.angle_beta   90.00
_cell.angle_gamma   90.00
#
_symmetry.space_group_name_H-M   'P 1'
#
loop_
_entity.id
_entity.type
_entity.pdbx_description
1 polymer ?
#
loop_
_entity_poly.entity_id
_entity_poly.type
_entity_poly.pdbx_seq_one_letter_code
_entity_poly.pdbx_strand_id
1 'polypeptide(L)'
;VIGAQASMVFGVFAAALAGKNFAHHEVSFIVGLGGTGAVAAALYFSIAFGKVTITTLNAYGSFMSIATIVSGFRGNRHISGALRLTYIFAMVGIATALALLGKDSFLKDFSAFILFLLAFFTPWSAINLVDFYCITKERYDIPALSDPNGRYGRWNGMGIGIYVLGVLIQMPFISTHFYTGPLVASLDDTDISWIIGLIVPAVLYYVAAKTWPGNVADRLILPTEQNASPASGSVAPAHVEVN
;
A
#
# COMPACT_ATOMS: atom_id res chain seq x y z
N VAL A 1 -15.97 4.90 -6.50
CA VAL A 1 -16.11 5.56 -5.18
C VAL A 1 -17.51 5.36 -4.58
N ILE A 2 -18.58 5.70 -5.30
CA ILE A 2 -19.97 5.60 -4.78
C ILE A 2 -20.34 4.16 -4.37
N GLY A 3 -20.04 3.15 -5.19
CA GLY A 3 -20.35 1.75 -4.84
C GLY A 3 -19.58 1.23 -3.61
N ALA A 4 -18.35 1.71 -3.40
CA ALA A 4 -17.55 1.34 -2.22
C ALA A 4 -18.10 2.02 -0.96
N GLN A 5 -18.51 3.29 -1.04
CA GLN A 5 -19.16 3.98 0.07
C GLN A 5 -20.50 3.32 0.43
N ALA A 6 -21.33 2.97 -0.57
CA ALA A 6 -22.60 2.28 -0.33
C ALA A 6 -22.38 0.93 0.38
N SER A 7 -21.39 0.14 -0.05
CA SER A 7 -21.03 -1.13 0.57
C SER A 7 -20.53 -0.97 2.01
N MET A 8 -19.66 0.03 2.26
CA MET A 8 -19.13 0.32 3.61
C MET A 8 -20.22 0.81 4.56
N VAL A 9 -21.07 1.73 4.11
CA VAL A 9 -22.20 2.25 4.89
C VAL A 9 -23.18 1.12 5.22
N PHE A 10 -23.50 0.27 4.24
CA PHE A 10 -24.32 -0.93 4.47
C PHE A 10 -23.68 -1.86 5.52
N GLY A 11 -22.38 -2.13 5.43
CA GLY A 11 -21.65 -2.96 6.39
C GLY A 11 -21.69 -2.40 7.81
N VAL A 12 -21.51 -1.09 7.97
CA VAL A 12 -21.60 -0.40 9.28
C VAL A 12 -23.00 -0.53 9.87
N PHE A 13 -24.05 -0.28 9.08
CA PHE A 13 -25.42 -0.45 9.55
C PHE A 13 -25.76 -1.91 9.87
N ALA A 14 -25.32 -2.86 9.05
CA ALA A 14 -25.51 -4.29 9.31
C ALA A 14 -24.83 -4.72 10.62
N ALA A 15 -23.61 -4.26 10.88
CA ALA A 15 -22.89 -4.51 12.12
C ALA A 15 -23.59 -3.85 13.33
N ALA A 16 -24.04 -2.60 13.19
CA ALA A 16 -24.77 -1.89 14.24
C ALA A 16 -26.11 -2.57 14.60
N LEU A 17 -26.81 -3.12 13.61
CA LEU A 17 -28.07 -3.86 13.80
C LEU A 17 -27.86 -5.25 14.43
N ALA A 18 -26.77 -5.94 14.05
CA ALA A 18 -26.43 -7.27 14.59
C ALA A 18 -25.83 -7.23 16.00
N GLY A 19 -25.23 -6.11 16.40
CA GLY A 19 -24.57 -5.96 17.71
C GLY A 19 -23.50 -7.04 17.95
N LYS A 20 -23.52 -7.65 19.14
CA LYS A 20 -22.53 -8.67 19.56
C LYS A 20 -22.57 -9.95 18.71
N ASN A 21 -23.65 -10.19 17.96
CA ASN A 21 -23.84 -11.40 17.16
C ASN A 21 -23.23 -11.28 15.75
N PHE A 22 -22.69 -10.11 15.38
CA PHE A 22 -22.08 -9.92 14.06
C PHE A 22 -20.73 -10.63 13.95
N ALA A 23 -19.90 -10.52 15.00
CA ALA A 23 -18.55 -11.07 15.01
C ALA A 23 -18.61 -12.61 14.87
N HIS A 24 -17.82 -13.15 13.94
CA HIS A 24 -17.76 -14.55 13.52
C HIS A 24 -18.95 -15.09 12.70
N HIS A 25 -20.04 -14.33 12.55
CA HIS A 25 -21.23 -14.73 11.79
C HIS A 25 -21.57 -13.74 10.67
N GLU A 26 -20.59 -12.94 10.23
CA GLU A 26 -20.78 -11.81 9.31
C GLU A 26 -21.46 -12.26 8.01
N VAL A 27 -20.97 -13.37 7.44
CA VAL A 27 -21.49 -13.95 6.20
C VAL A 27 -22.91 -14.49 6.41
N SER A 28 -23.15 -15.22 7.50
CA SER A 28 -24.47 -15.81 7.78
C SER A 28 -25.52 -14.74 8.06
N PHE A 29 -25.15 -13.65 8.74
CA PHE A 29 -26.02 -12.52 9.03
C PHE A 29 -26.41 -11.76 7.75
N ILE A 30 -25.42 -11.41 6.91
CA ILE A 30 -25.68 -10.72 5.64
C ILE A 30 -26.53 -11.58 4.70
N VAL A 31 -26.26 -12.88 4.63
CA VAL A 31 -27.06 -13.78 3.81
C VAL A 31 -28.47 -13.98 4.40
N GLY A 32 -28.60 -14.02 5.71
CA GLY A 32 -29.89 -14.11 6.42
C GLY A 32 -30.81 -12.90 6.19
N LEU A 33 -30.24 -11.70 5.99
CA LEU A 33 -30.99 -10.49 5.60
C LEU A 33 -31.61 -10.59 4.21
N GLY A 34 -31.02 -11.38 3.30
CA GLY A 34 -31.45 -11.53 1.90
C GLY A 34 -32.62 -12.49 1.67
N GLY A 35 -33.17 -13.11 2.71
CA GLY A 35 -34.25 -14.12 2.61
C GLY A 35 -33.75 -15.54 2.34
N THR A 36 -34.67 -16.46 2.06
CA THR A 36 -34.36 -17.90 1.85
C THR A 36 -34.32 -18.29 0.37
N GLY A 37 -33.59 -19.36 0.04
CA GLY A 37 -33.57 -19.95 -1.31
C GLY A 37 -32.57 -19.29 -2.28
N ALA A 38 -33.02 -18.90 -3.46
CA ALA A 38 -32.16 -18.46 -4.57
C ALA A 38 -31.35 -17.19 -4.26
N VAL A 39 -31.91 -16.25 -3.49
CA VAL A 39 -31.22 -15.01 -3.11
C VAL A 39 -30.07 -15.31 -2.13
N ALA A 40 -30.30 -16.18 -1.15
CA ALA A 40 -29.23 -16.62 -0.23
C ALA A 40 -28.10 -17.34 -0.98
N ALA A 41 -28.43 -18.21 -1.95
CA ALA A 41 -27.44 -18.88 -2.78
C ALA A 41 -26.61 -17.89 -3.61
N ALA A 42 -27.25 -16.87 -4.20
CA ALA A 42 -26.56 -15.82 -4.94
C ALA A 42 -25.63 -14.98 -4.04
N LEU A 43 -26.07 -14.65 -2.81
CA LEU A 43 -25.25 -13.93 -1.84
C LEU A 43 -24.05 -14.76 -1.37
N TYR A 44 -24.24 -16.04 -1.04
CA TYR A 44 -23.15 -16.94 -0.70
C TYR A 44 -22.15 -17.08 -1.85
N PHE A 45 -22.63 -17.24 -3.08
CA PHE A 45 -21.76 -17.31 -4.27
C PHE A 45 -20.97 -16.01 -4.45
N SER A 46 -21.62 -14.85 -4.32
CA SER A 46 -20.97 -13.53 -4.43
C SER A 46 -19.88 -13.33 -3.36
N ILE A 47 -20.16 -13.69 -2.10
CA ILE A 47 -19.19 -13.60 -1.00
C ILE A 47 -18.01 -14.57 -1.22
N ALA A 48 -18.29 -15.81 -1.64
CA ALA A 48 -17.25 -16.78 -1.94
C ALA A 48 -16.36 -16.31 -3.10
N PHE A 49 -16.96 -15.80 -4.17
CA PHE A 49 -16.23 -15.23 -5.31
C PHE A 49 -15.39 -14.00 -4.92
N GLY A 50 -15.93 -13.14 -4.07
CA GLY A 50 -15.20 -11.99 -3.51
C GLY A 50 -13.98 -12.42 -2.69
N LYS A 51 -14.12 -13.45 -1.84
CA LYS A 51 -12.99 -14.03 -1.10
C LYS A 51 -11.90 -14.57 -2.02
N VAL A 52 -12.27 -15.26 -3.10
CA VAL A 52 -11.31 -15.75 -4.10
C VAL A 52 -10.55 -14.59 -4.73
N THR A 53 -11.27 -13.54 -5.14
CA THR A 53 -10.67 -12.36 -5.78
C THR A 53 -9.66 -11.66 -4.87
N ILE A 54 -10.00 -11.42 -3.61
CA ILE A 54 -9.07 -10.82 -2.62
C ILE A 54 -7.86 -11.73 -2.40
N THR A 55 -8.06 -13.03 -2.30
CA THR A 55 -6.95 -13.99 -2.14
C THR A 55 -6.00 -13.97 -3.34
N THR A 56 -6.55 -13.89 -4.56
CA THR A 56 -5.76 -13.74 -5.79
C THR A 56 -4.96 -12.43 -5.80
N LEU A 57 -5.56 -11.31 -5.40
CA LEU A 57 -4.87 -10.01 -5.29
C LEU A 57 -3.73 -10.07 -4.26
N ASN A 58 -3.94 -10.70 -3.11
CA ASN A 58 -2.91 -10.86 -2.08
C ASN A 58 -1.73 -11.71 -2.60
N ALA A 59 -2.01 -12.80 -3.32
CA ALA A 59 -0.98 -13.64 -3.92
C ALA A 59 -0.21 -12.88 -5.03
N TYR A 60 -0.91 -12.09 -5.85
CA TYR A 60 -0.30 -11.26 -6.87
C TYR A 60 0.62 -10.18 -6.27
N GLY A 61 0.16 -9.45 -5.26
CA GLY A 61 0.97 -8.44 -4.56
C GLY A 61 2.22 -9.05 -3.91
N SER A 62 2.10 -10.24 -3.32
CA SER A 62 3.24 -10.99 -2.78
C SER A 62 4.25 -11.34 -3.88
N PHE A 63 3.79 -11.82 -5.04
CA PHE A 63 4.66 -12.12 -6.18
C PHE A 63 5.36 -10.88 -6.72
N MET A 64 4.65 -9.76 -6.89
CA MET A 64 5.24 -8.51 -7.37
C MET A 64 6.29 -7.98 -6.41
N SER A 65 6.03 -8.02 -5.09
CA SER A 65 7.00 -7.58 -4.07
C SER A 65 8.30 -8.39 -4.12
N ILE A 66 8.19 -9.71 -4.22
CA ILE A 66 9.36 -10.60 -4.34
C ILE A 66 10.08 -10.36 -5.67
N ALA A 67 9.34 -10.23 -6.77
CA ALA A 67 9.91 -9.95 -8.08
C ALA A 67 10.72 -8.64 -8.06
N THR A 68 10.18 -7.59 -7.43
CA THR A 68 10.87 -6.31 -7.25
C THR A 68 12.16 -6.48 -6.44
N ILE A 69 12.13 -7.18 -5.30
CA ILE A 69 13.33 -7.44 -4.48
C ILE A 69 14.39 -8.19 -5.30
N VAL A 70 14.01 -9.31 -5.94
CA VAL A 70 14.94 -10.13 -6.72
C VAL A 70 15.54 -9.34 -7.89
N SER A 71 14.71 -8.57 -8.61
CA SER A 71 15.18 -7.73 -9.72
C SER A 71 16.11 -6.60 -9.27
N GLY A 72 15.85 -6.00 -8.10
CA GLY A 72 16.68 -4.95 -7.52
C GLY A 72 18.07 -5.43 -7.09
N PHE A 73 18.19 -6.68 -6.61
CA PHE A 73 19.49 -7.25 -6.23
C PHE A 73 20.27 -7.88 -7.38
N ARG A 74 19.60 -8.44 -8.40
CA ARG A 74 20.25 -9.18 -9.49
C ARG A 74 20.41 -8.39 -10.80
N GLY A 75 19.80 -7.21 -10.93
CA GLY A 75 19.91 -6.35 -12.12
C GLY A 75 19.39 -6.97 -13.42
N ASN A 76 18.84 -8.19 -13.39
CA ASN A 76 18.45 -8.95 -14.57
C ASN A 76 16.97 -9.35 -14.50
N ARG A 77 16.23 -9.03 -15.56
CA ARG A 77 14.74 -9.08 -15.65
C ARG A 77 14.14 -10.49 -15.81
N HIS A 78 14.96 -11.55 -15.80
CA HIS A 78 14.49 -12.91 -16.04
C HIS A 78 14.30 -13.69 -14.73
N ILE A 79 13.04 -13.77 -14.27
CA ILE A 79 12.64 -14.66 -13.18
C ILE A 79 12.24 -16.01 -13.80
N SER A 80 13.00 -17.08 -13.53
CA SER A 80 12.67 -18.41 -14.05
C SER A 80 11.39 -18.96 -13.42
N GLY A 81 10.60 -19.72 -14.20
CA GLY A 81 9.33 -20.31 -13.75
C GLY A 81 9.49 -21.22 -12.53
N ALA A 82 10.65 -21.87 -12.38
CA ALA A 82 10.97 -22.70 -11.22
C ALA A 82 11.07 -21.88 -9.92
N LEU A 83 11.70 -20.69 -9.98
CA LEU A 83 11.80 -19.81 -8.81
C LEU A 83 10.41 -19.32 -8.37
N ARG A 84 9.56 -18.98 -9.35
CA ARG A 84 8.16 -18.60 -9.09
C ARG A 84 7.37 -19.71 -8.40
N LEU A 85 7.52 -20.96 -8.86
CA LEU A 85 6.85 -22.11 -8.24
C LEU A 85 7.32 -22.31 -6.80
N THR A 86 8.63 -22.33 -6.55
CA THR A 86 9.20 -22.52 -5.21
C THR A 86 8.73 -21.44 -4.24
N TYR A 87 8.64 -20.18 -4.69
CA TYR A 87 8.12 -19.09 -3.86
C TYR A 87 6.64 -19.25 -3.52
N ILE A 88 5.80 -19.63 -4.49
CA ILE A 88 4.37 -19.86 -4.24
C ILE A 88 4.20 -20.98 -3.22
N PHE A 89 4.91 -22.10 -3.39
CA PHE A 89 4.84 -23.22 -2.44
C PHE A 89 5.36 -22.86 -1.04
N ALA A 90 6.48 -22.13 -0.96
CA ALA A 90 7.02 -21.68 0.31
C ALA A 90 6.06 -20.72 1.03
N MET A 91 5.47 -19.77 0.30
CA MET A 91 4.53 -18.79 0.86
C MET A 91 3.25 -19.46 1.36
N VAL A 92 2.67 -20.36 0.55
CA VAL A 92 1.49 -21.15 0.96
C VAL A 92 1.82 -22.04 2.15
N GLY A 93 3.00 -22.67 2.17
CA GLY A 93 3.46 -23.50 3.28
C GLY A 93 3.59 -22.71 4.58
N ILE A 94 4.22 -21.55 4.56
CA ILE A 94 4.37 -20.66 5.72
C ILE A 94 3.01 -20.16 6.20
N ALA A 95 2.15 -19.70 5.28
CA ALA A 95 0.81 -19.24 5.62
C ALA A 95 -0.04 -20.34 6.27
N THR A 96 0.05 -21.57 5.73
CA THR A 96 -0.67 -22.74 6.28
C THR A 96 -0.12 -23.14 7.65
N ALA A 97 1.21 -23.13 7.82
CA ALA A 97 1.85 -23.42 9.11
C ALA A 97 1.45 -22.40 10.18
N LEU A 98 1.47 -21.10 9.85
CA LEU A 98 1.02 -20.03 10.75
C LEU A 98 -0.47 -20.16 11.12
N ALA A 99 -1.31 -20.55 10.16
CA ALA A 99 -2.73 -20.78 10.40
C ALA A 99 -2.97 -21.98 11.35
N LEU A 100 -2.20 -23.06 11.20
CA LEU A 100 -2.30 -24.25 12.06
C LEU A 100 -1.77 -23.97 13.49
N LEU A 101 -0.68 -23.22 13.61
CA LEU A 101 -0.09 -22.85 14.90
C LEU A 101 -0.96 -21.86 15.67
N GLY A 102 -1.73 -21.01 14.98
CA GLY A 102 -2.57 -20.00 15.60
C GLY A 102 -3.94 -20.49 16.09
N LYS A 103 -4.34 -21.76 15.90
CA LYS A 103 -5.75 -22.20 15.93
C LYS A 103 -6.61 -21.71 17.12
N ASP A 104 -6.02 -21.50 18.30
CA ASP A 104 -6.74 -21.16 19.53
C ASP A 104 -6.91 -19.66 19.79
N SER A 105 -6.15 -18.79 19.10
CA SER A 105 -6.27 -17.32 19.20
C SER A 105 -6.00 -16.59 17.87
N PHE A 106 -5.98 -17.31 16.76
CA PHE A 106 -5.55 -16.84 15.44
C PHE A 106 -6.24 -15.55 15.07
N LEU A 107 -7.57 -15.50 15.14
CA LEU A 107 -8.32 -14.31 14.72
C LEU A 107 -7.95 -13.08 15.55
N LYS A 108 -7.72 -13.26 16.85
CA LYS A 108 -7.38 -12.16 17.75
C LYS A 108 -5.95 -11.65 17.51
N ASP A 109 -5.00 -12.57 17.44
CA ASP A 109 -3.58 -12.25 17.21
C ASP A 109 -3.36 -11.74 15.77
N PHE A 110 -4.09 -12.29 14.80
CA PHE A 110 -4.07 -11.86 13.41
C PHE A 110 -4.65 -10.46 13.24
N SER A 111 -5.78 -10.15 13.88
CA SER A 111 -6.33 -8.79 13.88
C SER A 111 -5.37 -7.80 14.52
N ALA A 112 -4.75 -8.14 15.67
CA ALA A 112 -3.74 -7.29 16.29
C ALA A 112 -2.50 -7.10 15.39
N PHE A 113 -2.07 -8.15 14.69
CA PHE A 113 -0.97 -8.09 13.74
C PHE A 113 -1.30 -7.23 12.51
N ILE A 114 -2.52 -7.31 11.96
CA ILE A 114 -2.96 -6.45 10.88
C ILE A 114 -3.00 -4.99 11.34
N LEU A 115 -3.55 -4.70 12.53
CA LEU A 115 -3.58 -3.34 13.07
C LEU A 115 -2.17 -2.80 13.28
N PHE A 116 -1.27 -3.63 13.78
CA PHE A 116 0.14 -3.30 13.88
C PHE A 116 0.75 -2.98 12.51
N LEU A 117 0.59 -3.86 11.51
CA LEU A 117 1.08 -3.59 10.15
C LEU A 117 0.46 -2.29 9.59
N LEU A 118 -0.85 -2.11 9.75
CA LEU A 118 -1.57 -0.93 9.28
C LEU A 118 -1.00 0.35 9.90
N ALA A 119 -0.61 0.30 11.18
CA ALA A 119 0.07 1.40 11.84
C ALA A 119 1.36 1.78 11.09
N PHE A 120 2.16 0.85 10.58
CA PHE A 120 3.35 1.20 9.76
C PHE A 120 2.99 1.59 8.33
N PHE A 121 1.97 0.98 7.73
CA PHE A 121 1.57 1.28 6.34
C PHE A 121 0.92 2.67 6.19
N THR A 122 0.22 3.15 7.22
CA THR A 122 -0.49 4.44 7.20
C THR A 122 0.45 5.65 6.97
N PRO A 123 1.49 5.88 7.81
CA PRO A 123 2.43 6.99 7.62
C PRO A 123 3.22 6.86 6.31
N TRP A 124 3.57 5.63 5.90
CA TRP A 124 4.24 5.40 4.61
C TRP A 124 3.37 5.83 3.42
N SER A 125 2.09 5.43 3.45
CA SER A 125 1.13 5.78 2.39
C SER A 125 0.87 7.28 2.35
N ALA A 126 0.77 7.94 3.51
CA ALA A 126 0.57 9.38 3.61
C ALA A 126 1.72 10.17 2.96
N ILE A 127 2.96 9.80 3.28
CA ILE A 127 4.16 10.40 2.67
C ILE A 127 4.15 10.19 1.15
N ASN A 128 3.92 8.96 0.70
CA ASN A 128 3.91 8.62 -0.72
C ASN A 128 2.81 9.37 -1.49
N LEU A 129 1.62 9.51 -0.89
CA LEU A 129 0.51 10.22 -1.48
C LEU A 129 0.80 11.72 -1.63
N VAL A 130 1.35 12.36 -0.60
CA VAL A 130 1.76 13.77 -0.66
C VAL A 130 2.86 13.97 -1.68
N ASP A 131 3.85 13.07 -1.72
CA ASP A 131 4.91 13.13 -2.74
C ASP A 131 4.32 13.08 -4.15
N PHE A 132 3.48 12.07 -4.41
CA PHE A 132 2.92 11.83 -5.73
C PHE A 132 2.01 12.97 -6.19
N TYR A 133 1.06 13.41 -5.36
CA TYR A 133 0.03 14.37 -5.76
C TYR A 133 0.44 15.83 -5.58
N CYS A 134 1.25 16.16 -4.56
CA CYS A 134 1.55 17.57 -4.24
C CYS A 134 2.94 18.00 -4.72
N ILE A 135 3.95 17.12 -4.63
CA ILE A 135 5.37 17.47 -4.89
C ILE A 135 5.77 17.08 -6.31
N THR A 136 5.85 15.79 -6.56
CA THR A 136 6.36 15.20 -7.79
C THR A 136 5.36 15.34 -8.94
N LYS A 137 4.05 15.31 -8.65
CA LYS A 137 2.96 15.43 -9.65
C LYS A 137 3.23 14.59 -10.90
N GLU A 138 3.49 13.30 -10.70
CA GLU A 138 3.76 12.31 -11.77
C GLU A 138 5.09 12.48 -12.53
N ARG A 139 5.93 13.47 -12.18
CA ARG A 139 7.24 13.70 -12.85
C ARG A 139 8.33 12.78 -12.30
N TYR A 140 8.27 11.51 -12.67
CA TYR A 140 9.26 10.51 -12.27
C TYR A 140 10.25 10.17 -13.40
N ASP A 141 11.52 10.08 -13.04
CA ASP A 141 12.55 9.44 -13.85
C ASP A 141 12.54 7.93 -13.60
N ILE A 142 11.90 7.15 -14.49
CA ILE A 142 11.73 5.69 -14.29
C ILE A 142 13.08 4.95 -14.37
N PRO A 143 14.00 5.27 -15.29
CA PRO A 143 15.33 4.65 -15.33
C PRO A 143 16.15 4.91 -14.07
N ALA A 144 16.10 6.13 -13.53
CA ALA A 144 16.83 6.47 -12.31
C ALA A 144 16.32 5.74 -11.06
N LEU A 145 15.09 5.19 -11.05
CA LEU A 145 14.59 4.36 -9.94
C LEU A 145 15.35 3.05 -9.78
N SER A 146 15.99 2.56 -10.85
CA SER A 146 16.77 1.31 -10.86
C SER A 146 18.28 1.54 -10.71
N ASP A 147 18.73 2.80 -10.68
CA ASP A 147 20.14 3.16 -10.55
C ASP A 147 20.44 3.62 -9.10
N PRO A 148 21.22 2.85 -8.32
CA PRO A 148 21.62 3.23 -6.96
C PRO A 148 22.38 4.57 -6.89
N ASN A 149 23.06 4.97 -7.98
CA ASN A 149 23.77 6.25 -8.09
C ASN A 149 22.98 7.29 -8.89
N GLY A 150 21.73 6.99 -9.24
CA GLY A 150 20.84 7.87 -9.98
C GLY A 150 20.30 9.01 -9.13
N ARG A 151 19.40 9.79 -9.73
CA ARG A 151 18.82 11.03 -9.19
C ARG A 151 18.21 10.89 -7.78
N TYR A 152 17.72 9.71 -7.41
CA TYR A 152 17.10 9.45 -6.11
C TYR A 152 18.08 8.97 -5.03
N GLY A 153 19.31 8.64 -5.42
CA GLY A 153 20.31 8.05 -4.54
C GLY A 153 19.86 6.74 -3.89
N ARG A 154 20.64 6.28 -2.90
CA ARG A 154 20.37 5.00 -2.19
C ARG A 154 19.42 5.16 -1.02
N TRP A 155 19.32 6.37 -0.46
CA TRP A 155 18.58 6.65 0.78
C TRP A 155 17.90 8.01 0.72
N ASN A 156 16.59 8.05 0.94
CA ASN A 156 15.86 9.29 1.20
C ASN A 156 15.79 9.56 2.71
N GLY A 157 16.85 10.14 3.27
CA GLY A 157 16.96 10.40 4.71
C GLY A 157 15.83 11.29 5.27
N MET A 158 15.34 12.25 4.46
CA MET A 158 14.20 13.09 4.83
C MET A 158 12.90 12.26 4.95
N GLY A 159 12.60 11.46 3.92
CA GLY A 159 11.42 10.58 3.93
C GLY A 159 11.47 9.56 5.07
N ILE A 160 12.63 8.94 5.30
CA ILE A 160 12.83 7.98 6.40
C ILE A 160 12.68 8.65 7.76
N GLY A 161 13.26 9.84 7.96
CA GLY A 161 13.13 10.59 9.22
C GLY A 161 11.67 10.94 9.53
N ILE A 162 10.92 11.42 8.53
CA ILE A 162 9.50 11.78 8.70
C ILE A 162 8.65 10.54 8.90
N TYR A 163 8.97 9.42 8.24
CA TYR A 163 8.30 8.14 8.47
C TYR A 163 8.48 7.65 9.90
N VAL A 164 9.71 7.62 10.41
CA VAL A 164 10.01 7.20 11.79
C VAL A 164 9.31 8.13 12.79
N LEU A 165 9.36 9.45 12.56
CA LEU A 165 8.68 10.42 13.41
C LEU A 165 7.15 10.23 13.38
N GLY A 166 6.57 9.95 12.21
CA GLY A 166 5.16 9.63 12.04
C GLY A 166 4.73 8.42 12.84
N VAL A 167 5.50 7.33 12.74
CA VAL A 167 5.27 6.10 13.53
C VAL A 167 5.39 6.37 15.03
N LEU A 168 6.35 7.17 15.47
CA LEU A 168 6.52 7.50 16.90
C LEU A 168 5.37 8.38 17.42
N ILE A 169 4.88 9.33 16.63
CA ILE A 169 3.80 10.24 17.04
C ILE A 169 2.46 9.53 17.13
N GLN A 170 2.19 8.54 16.27
CA GLN A 170 0.92 7.80 16.34
C GLN A 170 0.92 6.75 17.48
N MET A 171 2.09 6.22 17.90
CA MET A 171 2.19 5.16 18.91
C MET A 171 1.37 5.46 20.18
N PRO A 172 1.41 6.67 20.77
CA PRO A 172 0.60 7.00 21.95
C PRO A 172 -0.92 6.93 21.76
N PHE A 173 -1.41 6.91 20.52
CA PHE A 173 -2.83 6.94 20.16
C PHE A 173 -3.34 5.61 19.62
N ILE A 174 -2.48 4.59 19.53
CA ILE A 174 -2.86 3.25 19.06
C ILE A 174 -3.59 2.52 20.18
N SER A 175 -4.79 2.04 19.87
CA SER A 175 -5.58 1.15 20.72
C SER A 175 -5.62 -0.23 20.06
N THR A 176 -4.72 -1.13 20.47
CA THR A 176 -4.69 -2.52 20.00
C THR A 176 -4.71 -3.46 21.19
N HIS A 177 -5.24 -4.67 21.02
CA HIS A 177 -5.25 -5.68 22.09
C HIS A 177 -3.84 -5.99 22.66
N PHE A 178 -2.79 -5.83 21.85
CA PHE A 178 -1.40 -6.05 22.27
C PHE A 178 -0.75 -4.80 22.90
N TYR A 179 -1.22 -3.61 22.55
CA TYR A 179 -0.61 -2.35 22.95
C TYR A 179 -1.65 -1.23 23.00
N THR A 180 -1.78 -0.61 24.17
CA THR A 180 -2.62 0.58 24.39
C THR A 180 -1.71 1.73 24.76
N GLY A 181 -1.72 2.78 23.94
CA GLY A 181 -0.91 3.97 24.18
C GLY A 181 -1.37 4.78 25.41
N PRO A 182 -0.48 5.52 26.09
CA PRO A 182 -0.78 6.25 27.33
C PRO A 182 -1.85 7.34 27.17
N LEU A 183 -2.08 7.83 25.94
CA LEU A 183 -3.10 8.85 25.65
C LEU A 183 -4.46 8.24 25.28
N VAL A 184 -4.57 6.92 25.09
CA VAL A 184 -5.82 6.26 24.69
C VAL A 184 -6.86 6.23 25.81
N ALA A 185 -6.42 6.12 27.08
CA ALA A 185 -7.32 6.11 28.24
C ALA A 185 -8.14 7.40 28.39
N SER A 186 -7.64 8.53 27.88
CA SER A 186 -8.40 9.80 27.85
C SER A 186 -9.44 9.90 26.73
N LEU A 187 -9.46 8.95 25.78
CA LEU A 187 -10.33 8.92 24.61
C LEU A 187 -11.32 7.74 24.61
N ASP A 188 -11.61 7.15 25.77
CA ASP A 188 -12.56 6.04 25.92
C ASP A 188 -12.21 4.84 25.02
N ASP A 189 -10.92 4.49 24.94
CA ASP A 189 -10.37 3.41 24.11
C ASP A 189 -10.56 3.56 22.59
N THR A 190 -10.97 4.74 22.12
CA THR A 190 -11.15 5.02 20.69
C THR A 190 -9.81 5.13 19.95
N ASP A 191 -9.63 4.35 18.89
CA ASP A 191 -8.43 4.40 18.05
C ASP A 191 -8.47 5.60 17.08
N ILE A 192 -7.74 6.66 17.42
CA ILE A 192 -7.53 7.86 16.58
C ILE A 192 -6.16 7.84 15.88
N SER A 193 -5.37 6.78 16.07
CA SER A 193 -4.01 6.68 15.52
C SER A 193 -3.97 6.83 14.00
N TRP A 194 -4.99 6.34 13.28
CA TRP A 194 -5.05 6.41 11.82
C TRP A 194 -5.17 7.85 11.30
N ILE A 195 -5.87 8.74 12.01
CA ILE A 195 -5.99 10.16 11.64
C ILE A 195 -4.64 10.83 11.81
N ILE A 196 -4.00 10.59 12.96
CA ILE A 196 -2.71 11.20 13.32
C ILE A 196 -1.61 10.67 12.40
N GLY A 197 -1.56 9.36 12.18
CA GLY A 197 -0.64 8.68 11.27
C GLY A 197 -0.82 9.04 9.81
N LEU A 198 -1.97 9.62 9.41
CA LEU A 198 -2.18 10.14 8.07
C LEU A 198 -1.84 11.64 7.97
N ILE A 199 -2.38 12.46 8.87
CA ILE A 199 -2.23 13.92 8.81
C ILE A 199 -0.81 14.37 9.15
N VAL A 200 -0.23 13.85 10.23
CA VAL A 200 1.07 14.33 10.73
C VAL A 200 2.19 14.06 9.72
N PRO A 201 2.36 12.83 9.19
CA PRO A 201 3.42 12.56 8.20
C PRO A 201 3.16 13.29 6.88
N ALA A 202 1.90 13.43 6.47
CA ALA A 202 1.53 14.18 5.26
C ALA A 202 1.96 15.65 5.35
N VAL A 203 1.62 16.33 6.45
CA VAL A 203 1.96 17.75 6.66
C VAL A 203 3.48 17.92 6.82
N LEU A 204 4.12 17.08 7.63
CA LEU A 204 5.57 17.13 7.84
C LEU A 204 6.32 16.92 6.51
N TYR A 205 5.92 15.94 5.72
CA TYR A 205 6.53 15.69 4.42
C TYR A 205 6.29 16.82 3.44
N TYR A 206 5.05 17.35 3.38
CA TYR A 206 4.73 18.47 2.51
C TYR A 206 5.59 19.71 2.80
N VAL A 207 5.71 20.08 4.09
CA VAL A 207 6.52 21.23 4.51
C VAL A 207 7.99 20.97 4.23
N ALA A 208 8.52 19.81 4.65
CA ALA A 208 9.93 19.47 4.49
C ALA A 208 10.34 19.42 3.00
N ALA A 209 9.54 18.78 2.15
CA ALA A 209 9.79 18.67 0.72
C ALA A 209 9.68 20.01 -0.01
N LYS A 210 8.90 20.97 0.52
CA LYS A 210 8.82 22.33 -0.02
C LYS A 210 10.00 23.21 0.42
N THR A 211 10.48 23.03 1.65
CA THR A 211 11.66 23.75 2.17
C THR A 211 12.98 23.22 1.62
N TRP A 212 13.06 21.90 1.39
CA TRP A 212 14.17 21.23 0.74
C TRP A 212 13.65 20.49 -0.49
N PRO A 213 13.43 21.20 -1.61
CA PRO A 213 13.05 20.55 -2.86
C PRO A 213 14.16 19.59 -3.25
N GLY A 214 13.85 18.29 -3.18
CA GLY A 214 14.71 17.25 -3.71
C GLY A 214 14.89 17.41 -5.22
N ASN A 215 15.72 16.53 -5.80
CA ASN A 215 16.00 16.54 -7.22
C ASN A 215 14.82 15.94 -8.01
N VAL A 216 13.69 16.65 -8.05
CA VAL A 216 12.47 16.25 -8.76
C VAL A 216 12.70 16.42 -10.26
N ALA A 217 12.28 15.46 -11.08
CA ALA A 217 12.43 15.58 -12.52
C ALA A 217 11.52 16.67 -13.10
N ASP A 218 11.99 17.34 -14.16
CA ASP A 218 11.22 18.37 -14.87
C ASP A 218 10.06 17.78 -15.69
N ARG A 219 10.16 16.51 -16.07
CA ARG A 219 9.13 15.72 -16.76
C ARG A 219 9.26 14.24 -16.45
N LEU A 220 8.20 13.47 -16.74
CA LEU A 220 8.24 12.00 -16.71
C LEU A 220 9.25 11.50 -17.76
N ILE A 221 10.27 10.75 -17.34
CA ILE A 221 11.28 10.15 -18.23
C ILE A 221 11.01 8.65 -18.31
N LEU A 222 10.69 8.19 -19.52
CA LEU A 222 10.44 6.78 -19.81
C LEU A 222 11.73 6.08 -20.25
N PRO A 223 11.87 4.76 -20.02
CA PRO A 223 13.06 4.00 -20.42
C PRO A 223 13.44 4.09 -21.90
N THR A 224 12.49 4.37 -22.77
CA THR A 224 12.71 4.51 -24.21
C THR A 224 13.44 5.81 -24.57
N GLU A 225 13.26 6.89 -23.81
CA GLU A 225 13.85 8.20 -24.12
C GLU A 225 15.35 8.28 -23.81
N GLN A 226 15.85 7.47 -22.87
CA GLN A 226 17.26 7.47 -22.49
C GLN A 226 18.16 6.84 -23.58
N ASN A 227 17.59 5.95 -24.39
CA ASN A 227 18.26 5.36 -25.55
C ASN A 227 18.21 6.29 -26.78
N ALA A 228 17.48 7.40 -26.72
CA ALA A 228 17.42 8.43 -27.73
C ALA A 228 18.23 9.66 -27.29
N SER A 229 19.57 9.54 -27.25
CA SER A 229 20.42 10.73 -27.14
C SER A 229 20.40 11.57 -28.44
N PRO A 230 20.66 12.89 -28.35
CA PRO A 230 20.09 13.90 -29.24
C PRO A 230 20.71 13.88 -30.64
N ALA A 231 19.88 14.24 -31.62
CA ALA A 231 20.30 14.49 -32.99
C ALA A 231 21.54 15.40 -33.00
N SER A 232 22.63 14.90 -33.58
CA SER A 232 23.74 15.73 -34.05
C SER A 232 23.25 16.55 -35.25
N GLY A 233 22.50 17.61 -34.99
CA GLY A 233 22.20 18.65 -35.95
C GLY A 233 23.43 19.52 -36.14
N SER A 234 24.31 19.12 -37.05
CA SER A 234 25.43 19.95 -37.49
C SER A 234 24.90 21.26 -38.08
N VAL A 235 25.44 22.35 -37.57
CA VAL A 235 25.33 23.74 -38.00
C VAL A 235 25.33 23.88 -39.53
N ALA A 236 24.34 24.60 -40.07
CA ALA A 236 24.47 25.34 -41.32
C ALA A 236 23.66 26.64 -41.23
N PRO A 237 24.28 27.78 -41.54
CA PRO A 237 23.72 28.58 -42.62
C PRO A 237 24.79 28.87 -43.68
N ALA A 238 24.54 28.41 -44.91
CA ALA A 238 25.26 28.87 -46.08
C ALA A 238 24.73 30.27 -46.46
N HIS A 239 25.57 31.28 -46.31
CA HIS A 239 25.43 32.54 -47.04
C HIS A 239 25.89 32.32 -48.48
N VAL A 240 25.02 32.47 -49.49
CA VAL A 240 25.41 32.90 -50.85
C VAL A 240 24.28 33.72 -51.49
N GLU A 241 24.65 34.96 -51.78
CA GLU A 241 24.18 36.02 -52.70
C GLU A 241 22.80 36.00 -53.40
N VAL A 242 22.17 37.17 -53.28
CA VAL A 242 21.12 37.74 -54.13
C VAL A 242 21.73 38.17 -55.46
N ASN A 243 21.06 37.86 -56.56
CA ASN A 243 21.24 38.50 -57.87
C ASN A 243 20.00 39.34 -58.18
#